data_AF-A0A8J5GU13-F1
#
_entry.id   AF-A0A8J5GU13-F1
#
_cell.length_a   1.000
_cell.length_b   1.000
_cell.length_c   1.000
_cell.angle_alpha   90.00
_cell.angle_beta   90.00
_cell.angle_gamma   90.00
#
_symmetry.space_group_name_H-M   'P 1'
#
loop_
_entity.id
_entity.type
_entity.pdbx_description
1 polymer ?
#
loop_
_entity_poly.entity_id
_entity_poly.type
_entity_poly.pdbx_seq_one_letter_code
_entity_poly.pdbx_strand_id
1 'polypeptide(L)'
;MNITNASIPLPAYLYLHLVHNNNDYDRMFYCEDGQLLLRQFPWLLLRSNQYFVPALFLIPMFEQELGLLFPERTTVFHLLGRYLFHPSNAAWGYVTRCYQAYLANAEEILGVQIRTFAEVDLDKHSSYIMNCAISKNLLPSLDTKDAAALSDTIRVKPKAVLVTSLKSEYFERIRDTYYRNATLTGEVIGIYQPSHEEKQFTEKLDHNVKALAEIYLLSLSDSLITSQYSTFGYVAQGLGGI
;
A
#
# COMPACT_ATOMS: atom_id res chain seq x y z
N MET A 1 20.40 -46.63 -38.14
CA MET A 1 19.13 -46.25 -37.48
C MET A 1 19.05 -44.74 -37.53
N ASN A 2 18.26 -44.18 -38.44
CA ASN A 2 18.00 -42.74 -38.49
C ASN A 2 17.01 -42.41 -37.37
N ILE A 3 17.48 -41.71 -36.34
CA ILE A 3 16.63 -41.10 -35.34
C ILE A 3 15.98 -39.91 -36.03
N THR A 4 14.76 -40.09 -36.51
CA THR A 4 13.91 -39.01 -36.97
C THR A 4 13.70 -38.07 -35.78
N ASN A 5 14.25 -36.85 -35.88
CA ASN A 5 13.88 -35.71 -35.04
C ASN A 5 12.40 -35.40 -35.30
N ALA A 6 11.51 -36.13 -34.64
CA ALA A 6 10.11 -35.76 -34.57
C ALA A 6 10.03 -34.51 -33.69
N SER A 7 9.85 -33.34 -34.31
CA SER A 7 9.53 -32.12 -33.59
C SER A 7 8.19 -32.34 -32.89
N ILE A 8 8.23 -32.65 -31.60
CA ILE A 8 7.04 -32.80 -30.78
C ILE A 8 6.31 -31.45 -30.84
N PRO A 9 5.05 -31.41 -31.30
CA PRO A 9 4.30 -30.16 -31.36
C PRO A 9 4.15 -29.59 -29.95
N LEU A 10 4.38 -28.28 -29.82
CA LEU A 10 4.25 -27.61 -28.54
C LEU A 10 2.81 -27.73 -28.00
N PRO A 11 2.63 -27.86 -26.67
CA PRO A 11 1.33 -27.79 -26.05
C PRO A 11 0.59 -26.48 -26.40
N ALA A 12 -0.75 -26.53 -26.42
CA ALA A 12 -1.57 -25.34 -26.69
C ALA A 12 -1.49 -24.29 -25.57
N TYR A 13 -1.06 -24.67 -24.38
CA TYR A 13 -0.91 -23.76 -23.24
C TYR A 13 0.32 -24.10 -22.40
N LEU A 14 0.82 -23.10 -21.69
CA LEU A 14 1.87 -23.25 -20.69
C LEU A 14 1.45 -22.57 -19.39
N TYR A 15 1.71 -23.22 -18.26
CA TYR A 15 1.50 -22.65 -16.93
C TYR A 15 2.78 -22.01 -16.41
N LEU A 16 2.67 -20.77 -15.93
CA LEU A 16 3.76 -19.98 -15.36
C LEU A 16 3.59 -19.86 -13.85
N HIS A 17 4.50 -20.49 -13.10
CA HIS A 17 4.48 -20.50 -11.64
C HIS A 17 5.39 -19.39 -11.07
N LEU A 18 4.88 -18.18 -10.94
CA LEU A 18 5.62 -17.00 -10.48
C LEU A 18 5.24 -16.58 -9.05
N VAL A 19 4.90 -17.55 -8.21
CA VAL A 19 4.71 -17.32 -6.77
C VAL A 19 6.06 -17.30 -6.05
N HIS A 20 6.10 -16.75 -4.83
CA HIS A 20 7.30 -16.56 -4.02
C HIS A 20 8.17 -17.82 -3.78
N ASN A 21 7.60 -19.02 -3.85
CA ASN A 21 8.30 -20.30 -3.69
C ASN A 21 8.68 -20.94 -5.04
N ASN A 22 8.77 -20.15 -6.11
CA ASN A 22 9.24 -20.60 -7.42
C ASN A 22 10.66 -21.21 -7.37
N ASN A 23 10.93 -22.11 -8.31
CA ASN A 23 12.24 -22.73 -8.45
C ASN A 23 13.08 -22.05 -9.55
N ASP A 24 14.31 -22.52 -9.75
CA ASP A 24 15.22 -21.92 -10.73
C ASP A 24 14.79 -22.10 -12.19
N TYR A 25 14.00 -23.13 -12.50
CA TYR A 25 13.42 -23.31 -13.83
C TYR A 25 12.28 -22.32 -14.09
N ASP A 26 11.43 -22.06 -13.09
CA ASP A 26 10.37 -21.04 -13.18
C ASP A 26 10.96 -19.64 -13.44
N ARG A 27 12.14 -19.37 -12.87
CA ARG A 27 12.88 -18.11 -13.02
C ARG A 27 13.43 -17.89 -14.43
N MET A 28 13.43 -18.91 -15.29
CA MET A 28 13.72 -18.72 -16.73
C MET A 28 12.74 -17.77 -17.41
N PHE A 29 11.56 -17.52 -16.80
CA PHE A 29 10.68 -16.43 -17.19
C PHE A 29 11.40 -15.07 -17.25
N TYR A 30 12.41 -14.82 -16.41
CA TYR A 30 13.14 -13.55 -16.40
C TYR A 30 14.34 -13.52 -17.36
N CYS A 31 14.50 -14.53 -18.20
CA CYS A 31 15.57 -14.62 -19.21
C CYS A 31 15.01 -14.39 -20.62
N GLU A 32 15.83 -13.81 -21.49
CA GLU A 32 15.46 -13.56 -22.90
C GLU A 32 15.11 -14.86 -23.63
N ASP A 33 15.91 -15.91 -23.49
CA ASP A 33 15.64 -17.24 -24.07
C ASP A 33 14.30 -17.83 -23.61
N GLY A 34 13.98 -17.64 -22.32
CA GLY A 34 12.69 -18.04 -21.77
C GLY A 34 11.55 -17.30 -22.45
N GLN A 35 11.65 -15.97 -22.54
CA GLN A 35 10.63 -15.15 -23.21
C GLN A 35 10.44 -15.51 -24.70
N LEU A 36 11.52 -15.84 -25.42
CA LEU A 36 11.45 -16.31 -26.80
C LEU A 36 10.71 -17.65 -26.93
N LEU A 37 10.89 -18.57 -25.99
CA LEU A 37 10.12 -19.80 -25.94
C LEU A 37 8.64 -19.53 -25.62
N LEU A 38 8.35 -18.65 -24.65
CA LEU A 38 6.99 -18.32 -24.24
C LEU A 38 6.13 -17.78 -25.39
N ARG A 39 6.72 -17.02 -26.33
CA ARG A 39 6.04 -16.49 -27.52
C ARG A 39 5.50 -17.58 -28.47
N GLN A 40 5.99 -18.81 -28.35
CA GLN A 40 5.54 -19.92 -29.20
C GLN A 40 4.23 -20.55 -28.68
N PHE A 41 3.84 -20.24 -27.44
CA PHE A 41 2.60 -20.73 -26.84
C PHE A 41 1.46 -19.72 -27.03
N PRO A 42 0.30 -20.13 -27.57
CA PRO A 42 -0.82 -19.23 -27.76
C PRO A 42 -1.52 -18.86 -26.43
N TRP A 43 -1.43 -19.71 -25.41
CA TRP A 43 -2.04 -19.48 -24.10
C TRP A 43 -1.02 -19.60 -22.97
N LEU A 44 -0.90 -18.54 -22.16
CA LEU A 44 -0.09 -18.52 -20.95
C LEU A 44 -1.00 -18.39 -19.73
N LEU A 45 -0.95 -19.38 -18.84
CA LEU A 45 -1.71 -19.42 -17.59
C LEU A 45 -0.79 -18.99 -16.45
N LEU A 46 -0.90 -17.75 -15.99
CA LEU A 46 0.01 -17.18 -14.99
C LEU A 46 -0.60 -17.23 -13.58
N ARG A 47 0.19 -17.72 -12.62
CA ARG A 47 -0.10 -17.58 -11.18
C ARG A 47 1.06 -16.88 -10.50
N SER A 48 0.78 -15.76 -9.83
CA SER A 48 1.78 -14.99 -9.08
C SER A 48 1.19 -14.37 -7.82
N ASN A 49 2.05 -14.11 -6.84
CA ASN A 49 1.78 -13.27 -5.68
C ASN A 49 2.89 -12.23 -5.45
N GLN A 50 3.62 -11.87 -6.53
CA GLN A 50 4.78 -10.98 -6.49
C GLN A 50 4.58 -9.79 -7.44
N TYR A 51 5.12 -8.63 -7.08
CA TYR A 51 5.26 -7.51 -8.00
C TYR A 51 6.58 -7.66 -8.76
N PHE A 52 6.55 -8.39 -9.87
CA PHE A 52 7.74 -8.78 -10.64
C PHE A 52 8.14 -7.80 -11.75
N VAL A 53 7.46 -6.66 -11.86
CA VAL A 53 7.76 -5.61 -12.86
C VAL A 53 9.23 -5.17 -12.85
N PRO A 54 9.91 -4.97 -11.71
CA PRO A 54 11.32 -4.57 -11.74
C PRO A 54 12.22 -5.54 -12.50
N ALA A 55 11.93 -6.85 -12.44
CA ALA A 55 12.70 -7.86 -13.16
C ALA A 55 12.49 -7.79 -14.68
N LEU A 56 11.34 -7.29 -15.15
CA LEU A 56 11.08 -7.11 -16.57
C LEU A 56 12.00 -6.07 -17.22
N PHE A 57 12.42 -5.04 -16.46
CA PHE A 57 13.41 -4.06 -16.92
C PHE A 57 14.81 -4.64 -17.06
N LEU A 58 15.07 -5.84 -16.54
CA LEU A 58 16.36 -6.53 -16.68
C LEU A 58 16.39 -7.47 -17.89
N ILE A 59 15.28 -7.61 -18.61
CA ILE A 59 15.19 -8.44 -19.81
C ILE A 59 15.54 -7.55 -21.01
N PRO A 60 16.67 -7.80 -21.72
CA PRO A 60 17.17 -6.90 -22.77
C PRO A 60 16.13 -6.58 -23.84
N MET A 61 15.39 -7.58 -24.31
CA MET A 61 14.34 -7.40 -25.32
C MET A 61 13.18 -6.46 -24.90
N PHE A 62 12.98 -6.20 -23.60
CA PHE A 62 11.92 -5.32 -23.10
C PHE A 62 12.42 -3.91 -22.80
N GLU A 63 13.73 -3.71 -22.72
CA GLU A 63 14.33 -2.46 -22.24
C GLU A 63 13.87 -1.25 -23.06
N GLN A 64 13.91 -1.36 -24.39
CA GLN A 64 13.53 -0.26 -25.28
C GLN A 64 12.07 0.16 -25.08
N GLU A 65 11.14 -0.80 -25.14
CA GLU A 65 9.71 -0.52 -25.02
C GLU A 65 9.34 0.00 -23.63
N LEU A 66 9.87 -0.62 -22.57
CA LEU A 66 9.63 -0.17 -21.20
C LEU A 66 10.24 1.21 -20.94
N GLY A 67 11.38 1.53 -21.56
CA GLY A 67 11.98 2.86 -21.50
C GLY A 67 11.16 3.95 -22.19
N LEU A 68 10.43 3.60 -23.25
CA LEU A 68 9.50 4.51 -23.94
C LEU A 68 8.19 4.70 -23.15
N LEU A 69 7.62 3.61 -22.64
CA LEU A 69 6.37 3.64 -21.87
C LEU A 69 6.53 4.31 -20.52
N PHE A 70 7.67 4.07 -19.85
CA PHE A 70 7.95 4.53 -18.50
C PHE A 70 9.32 5.20 -18.40
N PRO A 71 9.47 6.44 -18.91
CA PRO A 71 10.72 7.20 -18.79
C PRO A 71 11.17 7.32 -17.33
N GLU A 72 10.21 7.49 -16.42
CA GLU A 72 10.44 7.38 -14.99
C GLU A 72 10.06 5.98 -14.48
N ARG A 73 11.05 5.11 -14.32
CA ARG A 73 10.87 3.69 -13.98
C ARG A 73 10.11 3.44 -12.67
N THR A 74 10.05 4.42 -11.78
CA THR A 74 9.33 4.33 -10.50
C THR A 74 7.82 4.53 -10.65
N THR A 75 7.34 4.99 -11.81
CA THR A 75 5.92 5.33 -12.03
C THR A 75 5.06 4.18 -12.55
N VAL A 76 5.63 3.00 -12.83
CA VAL A 76 4.90 1.92 -13.53
C VAL A 76 3.60 1.53 -12.82
N PHE A 77 3.67 1.24 -11.51
CA PHE A 77 2.45 0.89 -10.76
C PHE A 77 1.53 2.09 -10.56
N HIS A 78 2.07 3.31 -10.42
CA HIS A 78 1.25 4.51 -10.31
C HIS A 78 0.36 4.70 -11.54
N LEU A 79 0.93 4.58 -12.73
CA LEU A 79 0.21 4.75 -13.99
C LEU A 79 -0.73 3.57 -14.28
N LEU A 80 -0.21 2.34 -14.23
CA LEU A 80 -1.00 1.16 -14.56
C LEU A 80 -2.06 0.85 -13.49
N GLY A 81 -1.74 1.07 -12.21
CA GLY A 81 -2.68 0.85 -11.11
C GLY A 81 -3.90 1.76 -11.22
N ARG A 82 -3.69 3.05 -11.54
CA ARG A 82 -4.79 4.03 -11.75
C ARG A 82 -5.60 3.78 -13.00
N TYR A 83 -5.02 3.13 -14.01
CA TYR A 83 -5.72 2.73 -15.24
C TYR A 83 -6.55 1.45 -15.06
N LEU A 84 -6.04 0.47 -14.29
CA LEU A 84 -6.67 -0.84 -14.15
C LEU A 84 -7.68 -0.90 -13.00
N PHE A 85 -7.39 -0.25 -11.88
CA PHE A 85 -8.16 -0.41 -10.66
C PHE A 85 -9.10 0.78 -10.45
N HIS A 86 -10.39 0.51 -10.66
CA HIS A 86 -11.48 1.40 -10.32
C HIS A 86 -12.39 0.68 -9.32
N PRO A 87 -12.62 1.24 -8.12
CA PRO A 87 -13.44 0.58 -7.11
C PRO A 87 -14.89 0.53 -7.58
N SER A 88 -15.60 -0.54 -7.24
CA SER A 88 -17.04 -0.62 -7.47
C SER A 88 -17.77 0.43 -6.64
N ASN A 89 -19.03 0.74 -6.99
CA ASN A 89 -19.85 1.69 -6.24
C ASN A 89 -19.98 1.34 -4.74
N ALA A 90 -19.97 0.04 -4.40
CA ALA A 90 -20.00 -0.40 -3.01
C ALA A 90 -18.74 0.05 -2.26
N ALA A 91 -17.55 -0.24 -2.79
CA ALA A 91 -16.28 0.19 -2.22
C ALA A 91 -16.13 1.72 -2.22
N TRP A 92 -16.49 2.38 -3.32
CA TRP A 92 -16.42 3.82 -3.45
C TRP A 92 -17.35 4.56 -2.49
N GLY A 93 -18.51 3.97 -2.18
CA GLY A 93 -19.41 4.47 -1.15
C GLY A 93 -18.77 4.51 0.24
N TYR A 94 -17.95 3.50 0.60
CA TYR A 94 -17.19 3.52 1.85
C TYR A 94 -16.14 4.63 1.86
N VAL A 95 -15.35 4.74 0.78
CA VAL A 95 -14.31 5.77 0.63
C VAL A 95 -14.93 7.16 0.78
N THR A 96 -15.95 7.47 -0.01
CA THR A 96 -16.56 8.82 -0.05
C THR A 96 -17.21 9.20 1.28
N ARG A 97 -17.97 8.31 1.91
CA ARG A 97 -18.59 8.60 3.23
C ARG A 97 -17.54 8.83 4.31
N CYS A 98 -16.49 8.00 4.36
CA CYS A 98 -15.42 8.16 5.34
C CYS A 98 -14.66 9.47 5.12
N TYR A 99 -14.24 9.73 3.87
CA TYR A 99 -13.53 10.95 3.52
C TYR A 99 -14.35 12.20 3.87
N GLN A 100 -15.62 12.26 3.47
CA GLN A 100 -16.49 13.41 3.73
C GLN A 100 -16.73 13.63 5.23
N ALA A 101 -16.91 12.56 6.02
CA ALA A 101 -17.22 12.68 7.44
C ALA A 101 -16.01 13.06 8.29
N TYR A 102 -14.81 12.58 7.93
CA TYR A 102 -13.65 12.63 8.83
C TYR A 102 -12.44 13.39 8.27
N LEU A 103 -12.26 13.43 6.96
CA LEU A 103 -11.01 13.90 6.34
C LEU A 103 -11.17 15.20 5.55
N ALA A 104 -12.34 15.46 4.96
CA ALA A 104 -12.55 16.57 4.02
C ALA A 104 -12.37 17.98 4.60
N ASN A 105 -12.49 18.15 5.93
CA ASN A 105 -12.29 19.43 6.60
C ASN A 105 -10.85 19.63 7.11
N ALA A 106 -9.97 18.64 6.94
CA ALA A 106 -8.60 18.73 7.37
C ALA A 106 -7.80 19.73 6.52
N GLU A 107 -6.79 20.36 7.12
CA GLU A 107 -5.78 21.13 6.38
C GLU A 107 -4.79 20.22 5.67
N GLU A 108 -4.41 19.14 6.35
CA GLU A 108 -3.46 18.13 5.89
C GLU A 108 -3.91 16.76 6.43
N ILE A 109 -3.75 15.72 5.63
CA ILE A 109 -4.09 14.33 5.94
C ILE A 109 -2.82 13.49 5.96
N LEU A 110 -2.51 12.92 7.13
CA LEU A 110 -1.47 11.91 7.30
C LEU A 110 -2.09 10.52 7.30
N GLY A 111 -1.75 9.70 6.31
CA GLY A 111 -2.04 8.27 6.30
C GLY A 111 -1.03 7.50 7.14
N VAL A 112 -1.50 6.57 7.97
CA VAL A 112 -0.66 5.69 8.79
C VAL A 112 -1.12 4.25 8.60
N GLN A 113 -0.39 3.52 7.76
CA GLN A 113 -0.64 2.13 7.44
C GLN A 113 0.19 1.21 8.34
N ILE A 114 -0.48 0.48 9.23
CA ILE A 114 0.14 -0.36 10.25
C ILE A 114 -0.15 -1.84 9.96
N ARG A 115 0.91 -2.62 9.71
CA ARG A 115 0.87 -4.07 9.55
C ARG A 115 2.00 -4.71 10.35
N THR A 116 1.65 -5.63 11.24
CA THR A 116 2.59 -6.47 11.98
C THR A 116 2.56 -7.90 11.44
N PHE A 117 3.74 -8.50 11.22
CA PHE A 117 3.90 -9.88 10.73
C PHE A 117 4.33 -10.86 11.84
N ALA A 118 4.68 -10.35 13.01
CA ALA A 118 5.01 -11.11 14.20
C ALA A 118 4.32 -10.47 15.42
N GLU A 119 4.38 -11.15 16.55
CA GLU A 119 4.00 -10.54 17.82
C GLU A 119 4.96 -9.39 18.13
N VAL A 120 4.39 -8.25 18.53
CA VAL A 120 5.15 -7.04 18.84
C VAL A 120 4.67 -6.47 20.16
N ASP A 121 5.60 -5.87 20.89
CA ASP A 121 5.29 -4.98 22.00
C ASP A 121 4.59 -3.73 21.42
N LEU A 122 3.28 -3.67 21.66
CA LEU A 122 2.40 -2.65 21.09
C LEU A 122 2.82 -1.24 21.51
N ASP A 123 3.32 -1.08 22.73
CA ASP A 123 3.68 0.21 23.32
C ASP A 123 4.94 0.74 22.66
N LYS A 124 5.95 -0.13 22.53
CA LYS A 124 7.19 0.22 21.82
C LYS A 124 6.94 0.50 20.34
N HIS A 125 6.11 -0.31 19.68
CA HIS A 125 5.85 -0.13 18.26
C HIS A 125 5.02 1.13 17.98
N SER A 126 3.99 1.42 18.80
CA SER A 126 3.22 2.67 18.69
C SER A 126 4.11 3.89 18.91
N SER A 127 5.00 3.82 19.91
CA SER A 127 5.96 4.89 20.19
C SER A 127 6.95 5.09 19.03
N TYR A 128 7.41 4.01 18.40
CA TYR A 128 8.27 4.08 17.22
C TYR A 128 7.58 4.79 16.04
N ILE A 129 6.31 4.47 15.76
CA ILE A 129 5.52 5.11 14.69
C ILE A 129 5.36 6.61 14.98
N MET A 130 5.00 6.96 16.22
CA MET A 130 4.86 8.35 16.66
C MET A 130 6.17 9.14 16.55
N ASN A 131 7.28 8.56 17.02
CA ASN A 131 8.59 9.18 16.91
C ASN A 131 9.01 9.35 15.45
N CYS A 132 8.68 8.41 14.57
CA CYS A 132 8.88 8.55 13.13
C CYS A 132 8.12 9.77 12.59
N ALA A 133 6.82 9.86 12.89
CA ALA A 133 5.98 10.97 12.45
C ALA A 133 6.50 12.33 12.96
N ILE A 134 6.87 12.42 14.24
CA ILE A 134 7.39 13.65 14.86
C ILE A 134 8.76 14.02 14.28
N SER A 135 9.70 13.08 14.20
CA SER A 135 11.05 13.35 13.68
C SER A 135 11.09 13.76 12.21
N LYS A 136 10.05 13.39 11.44
CA LYS A 136 9.86 13.78 10.05
C LYS A 136 8.98 15.02 9.88
N ASN A 137 8.59 15.67 10.97
CA ASN A 137 7.70 16.83 11.00
C ASN A 137 6.32 16.56 10.36
N LEU A 138 5.88 15.30 10.34
CA LEU A 138 4.53 14.92 9.88
C LEU A 138 3.49 15.21 10.97
N LEU A 139 3.89 15.07 12.24
CA LEU A 139 3.08 15.40 13.40
C LEU A 139 3.85 16.29 14.40
N PRO A 140 3.17 17.15 15.15
CA PRO A 140 3.82 18.01 16.12
C PRO A 140 4.30 17.26 17.36
N SER A 141 5.40 17.77 17.91
CA SER A 141 5.88 17.43 19.24
C SER A 141 4.90 17.84 20.34
N LEU A 142 4.92 17.12 21.45
CA LEU A 142 4.02 17.31 22.58
C LEU A 142 4.68 18.11 23.69
N ASP A 143 3.90 18.98 24.35
CA ASP A 143 4.29 19.58 25.62
C ASP A 143 4.02 18.58 26.76
N THR A 144 5.07 18.24 27.50
CA THR A 144 5.01 17.27 28.62
C THR A 144 5.11 17.94 29.98
N LYS A 145 5.25 19.28 30.04
CA LYS A 145 5.64 19.97 31.27
C LYS A 145 4.56 20.84 31.90
N ASP A 146 3.53 21.24 31.18
CA ASP A 146 2.33 21.84 31.75
C ASP A 146 1.21 21.77 30.72
N ALA A 147 -0.04 21.71 31.17
CA ALA A 147 -1.20 21.93 30.31
C ALA A 147 -1.19 23.39 29.85
N ALA A 148 -0.40 23.69 28.82
CA ALA A 148 -0.19 25.05 28.36
C ALA A 148 -1.51 25.66 27.86
N ALA A 149 -1.68 26.92 28.26
CA ALA A 149 -2.85 27.77 28.08
C ALA A 149 -3.54 27.61 26.72
N LEU A 150 -4.88 27.65 26.78
CA LEU A 150 -5.75 27.91 25.63
C LEU A 150 -5.18 29.09 24.85
N SER A 151 -4.57 28.81 23.70
CA SER A 151 -4.26 29.85 22.74
C SER A 151 -5.59 30.42 22.27
N ASP A 152 -5.93 31.61 22.75
CA ASP A 152 -6.90 32.47 22.10
C ASP A 152 -6.36 32.72 20.69
N THR A 153 -6.90 32.04 19.67
CA THR A 153 -7.36 32.61 18.38
C THR A 153 -7.42 31.62 17.22
N ILE A 154 -8.44 31.86 16.38
CA ILE A 154 -8.59 31.46 14.96
C ILE A 154 -9.00 30.00 14.70
N ARG A 155 -10.00 29.84 13.82
CA ARG A 155 -10.41 28.55 13.23
C ARG A 155 -9.26 27.95 12.42
N VAL A 156 -8.29 27.35 13.09
CA VAL A 156 -7.26 26.53 12.45
C VAL A 156 -7.92 25.22 12.05
N LYS A 157 -7.83 24.85 10.77
CA LYS A 157 -8.35 23.57 10.31
C LYS A 157 -7.47 22.46 10.92
N PRO A 158 -8.06 21.36 11.40
CA PRO A 158 -7.27 20.31 12.03
C PRO A 158 -6.40 19.58 11.00
N LYS A 159 -5.28 19.02 11.45
CA LYS A 159 -4.59 17.94 10.73
C LYS A 159 -5.28 16.62 11.05
N ALA A 160 -5.62 15.84 10.03
CA ALA A 160 -6.25 14.54 10.19
C ALA A 160 -5.21 13.43 10.06
N VAL A 161 -5.27 12.43 10.96
CA VAL A 161 -4.46 11.22 10.88
C VAL A 161 -5.39 10.04 10.65
N LEU A 162 -5.23 9.40 9.49
CA LEU A 162 -5.96 8.22 9.11
C LEU A 162 -5.13 6.97 9.45
N VAL A 163 -5.55 6.23 10.47
CA VAL A 163 -4.89 4.99 10.91
C VAL A 163 -5.62 3.78 10.33
N THR A 164 -4.89 2.92 9.60
CA THR A 164 -5.40 1.63 9.14
C THR A 164 -4.58 0.50 9.77
N SER A 165 -5.25 -0.36 10.51
CA SER A 165 -4.63 -1.47 11.25
C SER A 165 -5.69 -2.54 11.52
N LEU A 166 -5.26 -3.80 11.58
CA LEU A 166 -6.12 -4.86 12.10
C LEU A 166 -6.42 -4.65 13.59
N LYS A 167 -5.44 -4.13 14.33
CA LYS A 167 -5.50 -3.88 15.79
C LYS A 167 -5.94 -2.44 16.06
N SER A 168 -7.09 -2.24 16.70
CA SER A 168 -7.62 -0.90 17.04
C SER A 168 -6.79 -0.19 18.11
N GLU A 169 -6.00 -0.95 18.88
CA GLU A 169 -5.23 -0.43 19.98
C GLU A 169 -4.13 0.56 19.52
N TYR A 170 -3.69 0.49 18.25
CA TYR A 170 -2.81 1.52 17.68
C TYR A 170 -3.50 2.87 17.56
N PHE A 171 -4.73 2.88 17.02
CA PHE A 171 -5.54 4.08 16.91
C PHE A 171 -5.84 4.67 18.28
N GLU A 172 -6.26 3.83 19.23
CA GLU A 172 -6.59 4.27 20.59
C GLU A 172 -5.38 4.92 21.27
N ARG A 173 -4.19 4.32 21.15
CA ARG A 173 -2.96 4.87 21.73
C ARG A 173 -2.58 6.22 21.13
N ILE A 174 -2.56 6.32 19.79
CA ILE A 174 -2.20 7.57 19.10
C ILE A 174 -3.20 8.67 19.45
N ARG A 175 -4.50 8.35 19.42
CA ARG A 175 -5.58 9.28 19.80
C ARG A 175 -5.43 9.74 21.24
N ASP A 176 -5.28 8.81 22.18
CA ASP A 176 -5.17 9.13 23.60
C ASP A 176 -3.93 9.99 23.91
N THR A 177 -2.82 9.77 23.19
CA THR A 177 -1.62 10.60 23.31
C THR A 177 -1.87 12.06 22.92
N TYR A 178 -2.49 12.32 21.76
CA TYR A 178 -2.81 13.68 21.32
C TYR A 178 -4.00 14.30 22.07
N TYR A 179 -4.86 13.47 22.67
CA TYR A 179 -5.98 13.95 23.49
C TYR A 179 -5.53 14.40 24.88
N ARG A 180 -4.51 13.76 25.46
CA ARG A 180 -4.02 14.05 26.82
C ARG A 180 -2.94 15.12 26.89
N ASN A 181 -2.26 15.41 25.79
CA ASN A 181 -1.11 16.33 25.76
C ASN A 181 -1.35 17.44 24.74
N ALA A 182 -0.97 18.68 25.09
CA ALA A 182 -0.99 19.79 24.15
C ALA A 182 0.14 19.65 23.12
N THR A 183 -0.09 20.16 21.90
CA THR A 183 0.94 20.24 20.86
C THR A 183 1.77 21.51 21.06
N LEU A 184 3.09 21.44 20.86
CA LEU A 184 3.97 22.61 20.99
C LEU A 184 3.69 23.68 19.92
N THR A 185 3.10 23.28 18.78
CA THR A 185 2.76 24.16 17.66
C THR A 185 1.37 24.77 17.79
N GLY A 186 0.53 24.28 18.72
CA GLY A 186 -0.89 24.63 18.81
C GLY A 186 -1.77 23.98 17.72
N GLU A 187 -1.21 23.11 16.86
CA GLU A 187 -1.98 22.36 15.87
C GLU A 187 -2.99 21.42 16.53
N VAL A 188 -4.21 21.39 15.98
CA VAL A 188 -5.27 20.46 16.40
C VAL A 188 -5.17 19.19 15.57
N ILE A 189 -5.00 18.04 16.24
CA ILE A 189 -4.81 16.75 15.59
C ILE A 189 -6.06 15.87 15.79
N GLY A 190 -6.73 15.52 14.69
CA GLY A 190 -7.83 14.56 14.68
C GLY A 190 -7.33 13.18 14.27
N ILE A 191 -7.53 12.15 15.09
CA ILE A 191 -7.15 10.77 14.76
C ILE A 191 -8.41 9.98 14.38
N TYR A 192 -8.35 9.22 13.28
CA TYR A 192 -9.48 8.46 12.74
C TYR A 192 -9.05 7.05 12.31
N GLN A 193 -9.91 6.05 12.55
CA GLN A 193 -9.75 4.70 12.03
C GLN A 193 -11.06 4.26 11.35
N PRO A 194 -11.08 3.95 10.04
CA PRO A 194 -12.31 3.61 9.33
C PRO A 194 -12.91 2.26 9.76
N SER A 195 -12.07 1.26 10.03
CA SER A 195 -12.49 -0.06 10.48
C SER A 195 -11.41 -0.74 11.35
N HIS A 196 -11.82 -1.76 12.10
CA HIS A 196 -10.96 -2.57 12.94
C HIS A 196 -11.36 -4.05 12.81
N GLU A 197 -10.89 -4.73 11.76
CA GLU A 197 -11.34 -6.10 11.44
C GLU A 197 -10.66 -7.19 12.28
N GLU A 198 -9.67 -6.87 13.12
CA GLU A 198 -8.88 -7.76 14.00
C GLU A 198 -8.05 -8.84 13.30
N LYS A 199 -8.66 -9.56 12.36
CA LYS A 199 -8.09 -10.67 11.60
C LYS A 199 -8.40 -10.51 10.12
N GLN A 200 -7.43 -10.89 9.29
CA GLN A 200 -7.57 -10.88 7.84
C GLN A 200 -8.45 -12.05 7.35
N PHE A 201 -9.54 -11.74 6.63
CA PHE A 201 -10.42 -12.74 6.00
C PHE A 201 -10.54 -12.55 4.49
N THR A 202 -9.56 -13.05 3.74
CA THR A 202 -9.48 -12.89 2.26
C THR A 202 -10.63 -13.58 1.50
N GLU A 203 -11.27 -14.59 2.09
CA GLU A 203 -12.40 -15.30 1.46
C GLU A 203 -13.75 -14.58 1.65
N LYS A 204 -13.79 -13.46 2.38
CA LYS A 204 -15.02 -12.70 2.64
C LYS A 204 -15.06 -11.44 1.79
N LEU A 205 -16.03 -11.36 0.89
CA LEU A 205 -16.21 -10.22 -0.01
C LEU A 205 -16.30 -8.89 0.75
N ASP A 206 -17.13 -8.82 1.79
CA ASP A 206 -17.33 -7.59 2.57
C ASP A 206 -16.03 -7.11 3.25
N HIS A 207 -15.22 -8.05 3.75
CA HIS A 207 -13.92 -7.75 4.34
C HIS A 207 -12.96 -7.16 3.30
N ASN A 208 -12.93 -7.74 2.09
CA ASN A 208 -12.09 -7.24 1.00
C ASN A 208 -12.54 -5.88 0.49
N VAL A 209 -13.85 -5.61 0.46
CA VAL A 209 -14.40 -4.30 0.09
C VAL A 209 -13.93 -3.21 1.06
N LYS A 210 -13.94 -3.48 2.36
CA LYS A 210 -13.42 -2.54 3.37
C LYS A 210 -11.91 -2.34 3.25
N ALA A 211 -11.16 -3.43 3.09
CA ALA A 211 -9.71 -3.37 2.89
C ALA A 211 -9.33 -2.53 1.65
N LEU A 212 -10.05 -2.71 0.54
CA LEU A 212 -9.87 -1.88 -0.65
C LEU A 212 -10.20 -0.41 -0.38
N ALA A 213 -11.31 -0.14 0.32
CA ALA A 213 -11.68 1.23 0.67
C ALA A 213 -10.62 1.92 1.53
N GLU A 214 -10.02 1.21 2.50
CA GLU A 214 -8.92 1.71 3.31
C GLU A 214 -7.66 2.01 2.49
N ILE A 215 -7.28 1.14 1.54
CA ILE A 215 -6.18 1.40 0.60
C ILE A 215 -6.43 2.71 -0.16
N TYR A 216 -7.65 2.91 -0.68
CA TYR A 216 -8.00 4.14 -1.39
C TYR A 216 -7.98 5.36 -0.45
N LEU A 217 -8.48 5.25 0.77
CA LEU A 217 -8.44 6.36 1.74
C LEU A 217 -7.01 6.77 2.08
N LEU A 218 -6.09 5.81 2.26
CA LEU A 218 -4.67 6.11 2.45
C LEU A 218 -4.05 6.78 1.22
N SER A 219 -4.44 6.37 0.01
CA SER A 219 -3.95 6.97 -1.24
C SER A 219 -4.40 8.42 -1.46
N LEU A 220 -5.38 8.89 -0.67
CA LEU A 220 -5.88 10.27 -0.69
C LEU A 220 -5.21 11.16 0.37
N SER A 221 -4.19 10.65 1.08
CA SER A 221 -3.45 11.41 2.09
C SER A 221 -2.37 12.28 1.44
N ASP A 222 -2.01 13.39 2.09
CA ASP A 222 -0.92 14.27 1.64
C ASP A 222 0.45 13.67 1.94
N SER A 223 0.54 12.90 3.02
CA SER A 223 1.72 12.13 3.42
C SER A 223 1.33 10.76 3.93
N LEU A 224 2.22 9.77 3.79
CA LEU A 224 1.92 8.38 4.13
C LEU A 224 3.08 7.70 4.87
N ILE A 225 2.77 7.09 6.01
CA ILE A 225 3.65 6.16 6.72
C ILE A 225 3.19 4.74 6.41
N THR A 226 4.09 3.89 5.93
CA THR A 226 3.80 2.48 5.60
C THR A 226 4.59 1.50 6.45
N SER A 227 4.02 0.32 6.68
CA SER A 227 4.72 -0.78 7.34
C SER A 227 5.58 -1.59 6.36
N GLN A 228 6.79 -1.93 6.79
CA GLN A 228 7.72 -2.75 5.99
C GLN A 228 7.07 -4.08 5.57
N TYR A 229 7.36 -4.55 4.36
CA TYR A 229 6.81 -5.75 3.74
C TYR A 229 5.28 -5.76 3.48
N SER A 230 4.56 -4.68 3.81
CA SER A 230 3.12 -4.62 3.61
C SER A 230 2.76 -4.21 2.18
N THR A 231 2.33 -5.17 1.36
CA THR A 231 1.80 -4.89 0.01
C THR A 231 0.56 -4.00 0.04
N PHE A 232 -0.19 -3.99 1.15
CA PHE A 232 -1.29 -3.06 1.39
C PHE A 232 -0.82 -1.60 1.30
N GLY A 233 0.30 -1.28 1.97
CA GLY A 233 0.96 0.03 1.89
C GLY A 233 1.49 0.33 0.48
N TYR A 234 2.07 -0.66 -0.20
CA TYR A 234 2.60 -0.48 -1.57
C TYR A 234 1.50 -0.09 -2.57
N VAL A 235 0.31 -0.68 -2.45
CA VAL A 235 -0.82 -0.31 -3.31
C VAL A 235 -1.30 1.10 -2.98
N ALA A 236 -1.44 1.45 -1.70
CA ALA A 236 -1.89 2.79 -1.29
C ALA A 236 -0.94 3.90 -1.77
N GLN A 237 0.36 3.77 -1.50
CA GLN A 237 1.36 4.76 -1.94
C GLN A 237 1.41 4.85 -3.48
N GLY A 238 1.29 3.70 -4.16
CA GLY A 238 1.35 3.64 -5.62
C GLY A 238 0.15 4.31 -6.28
N LEU A 239 -1.07 4.07 -5.78
CA LEU A 239 -2.28 4.74 -6.27
C LEU A 239 -2.24 6.25 -6.01
N GLY A 240 -1.72 6.67 -4.84
CA GLY A 240 -1.61 8.07 -4.44
C GLY A 240 -0.47 8.82 -5.14
N GLY A 241 0.55 8.10 -5.63
CA GLY A 241 1.78 8.73 -6.12
C GLY A 241 2.60 9.37 -5.01
N ILE A 242 2.61 8.73 -3.83
CA ILE A 242 3.27 9.18 -2.59
C ILE A 242 4.57 8.41 -2.38
#